data_AF-A0A085WEZ1-F1
#
_entry.id   AF-A0A085WEZ1-F1
#
_cell.length_a   1.000
_cell.length_b   1.000
_cell.length_c   1.000
_cell.angle_alpha   90.00
_cell.angle_beta   90.00
_cell.angle_gamma   90.00
#
_symmetry.space_group_name_H-M   'P 1'
#
loop_
_entity.id
_entity.type
_entity.pdbx_description
1 polymer ?
#
loop_
_entity_poly.entity_id
_entity_poly.type
_entity_poly.pdbx_seq_one_letter_code
_entity_poly.pdbx_strand_id
1 'polypeptide(L)' 'MLLELSTAEARDLKQALESALRELLAEIAHADQRAYRDMLKERYDRMDQLNRRLEVSVEGDSVFA' A
#
# COMPACT_ATOMS: atom_id res chain seq x y z
N MET A 1 11.65 10.02 10.37
CA MET A 1 11.72 8.83 11.24
C MET A 1 11.52 7.62 10.35
N LEU A 2 12.53 6.78 10.18
CA LEU A 2 12.30 5.41 9.71
C LEU A 2 11.63 4.68 10.88
N LEU A 3 10.40 4.19 10.70
CA LEU A 3 9.85 3.21 11.63
C LEU A 3 10.68 1.94 11.44
N GLU A 4 11.47 1.57 12.45
CA GLU A 4 12.04 0.23 12.51
C GLU A 4 10.91 -0.73 12.88
N LEU A 5 10.26 -1.27 11.84
CA LEU A 5 9.26 -2.31 11.99
C LEU A 5 10.00 -3.64 12.15
N SER A 6 9.56 -4.47 13.08
CA SER A 6 9.94 -5.88 13.04
C SER A 6 9.45 -6.52 11.73
N THR A 7 10.08 -7.63 11.32
CA THR A 7 9.66 -8.35 10.10
C THR A 7 8.19 -8.80 10.16
N ALA A 8 7.68 -9.11 11.36
CA ALA A 8 6.28 -9.44 11.57
C ALA A 8 5.35 -8.23 11.35
N GLU A 9 5.66 -7.09 11.98
CA GLU A 9 4.88 -5.85 11.80
C GLU A 9 4.92 -5.34 10.35
N ALA A 10 6.06 -5.50 9.67
CA ALA A 10 6.21 -5.12 8.27
C ALA A 10 5.37 -6.01 7.34
N ARG A 11 5.25 -7.31 7.62
CA ARG A 11 4.35 -8.23 6.89
C ARG A 11 2.88 -7.91 7.15
N ASP A 12 2.52 -7.67 8.40
CA ASP A 12 1.14 -7.31 8.75
C ASP A 12 0.73 -5.98 8.09
N LEU A 13 1.63 -5.00 8.09
CA LEU A 13 1.41 -3.73 7.39
C LEU A 13 1.30 -3.91 5.88
N LYS A 14 2.14 -4.75 5.26
CA LYS A 14 2.04 -5.10 3.83
C LYS A 14 0.68 -5.70 3.52
N GLN A 15 0.24 -6.68 4.29
CA GLN A 15 -1.05 -7.33 4.08
C GLN A 15 -2.23 -6.36 4.24
N ALA A 16 -2.20 -5.51 5.26
CA ALA A 16 -3.22 -4.49 5.48
C ALA A 16 -3.28 -3.48 4.31
N LEU A 17 -2.12 -3.05 3.83
CA LEU A 17 -2.01 -2.11 2.72
C LEU A 17 -2.48 -2.71 1.40
N GLU A 18 -2.15 -3.98 1.11
CA GLU A 18 -2.66 -4.72 -0.05
C GLU A 18 -4.17 -4.94 -0.01
N SER A 19 -4.76 -5.16 1.17
CA SER A 19 -6.22 -5.21 1.33
C SER A 19 -6.85 -3.88 0.99
N ALA A 20 -6.33 -2.79 1.58
CA ALA A 20 -6.84 -1.45 1.34
C ALA A 20 -6.70 -1.02 -0.13
N LEU A 21 -5.60 -1.39 -0.81
CA LEU A 21 -5.40 -1.12 -2.24
C LEU A 21 -6.46 -1.83 -3.11
N ARG A 22 -6.82 -3.07 -2.77
CA ARG A 22 -7.88 -3.82 -3.47
C ARG A 22 -9.26 -3.19 -3.27
N GLU A 23 -9.58 -2.79 -2.06
CA GLU A 23 -10.83 -2.06 -1.75
C GLU A 23 -10.91 -0.74 -2.53
N LEU A 24 -9.81 0.00 -2.57
CA LEU A 24 -9.74 1.28 -3.28
C LEU A 24 -9.92 1.10 -4.79
N LEU A 25 -9.36 0.04 -5.38
CA LEU A 25 -9.58 -0.30 -6.80
C LEU A 25 -11.04 -0.63 -7.09
N ALA A 26 -11.70 -1.38 -6.21
CA ALA A 26 -13.13 -1.67 -6.34
C ALA A 26 -13.93 -0.37 -6.28
N GLU A 27 -13.60 0.53 -5.35
CA GLU A 27 -14.26 1.82 -5.22
C GLU A 27 -14.06 2.72 -6.46
N ILE A 28 -12.84 2.78 -7.00
CA ILE A 28 -12.54 3.49 -8.25
C ILE A 28 -13.38 2.95 -9.42
N ALA A 29 -13.55 1.62 -9.49
CA ALA A 29 -14.32 0.98 -10.55
C ALA A 29 -15.81 1.33 -10.48
N HIS A 30 -16.35 1.56 -9.28
CA HIS A 30 -17.74 1.93 -9.03
C HIS A 30 -17.98 3.44 -8.88
N ALA A 31 -16.92 4.27 -8.96
CA ALA A 31 -17.03 5.72 -8.82
C ALA A 31 -17.58 6.37 -10.10
N ASP A 32 -18.82 6.84 -10.08
CA ASP A 32 -19.46 7.49 -11.23
C ASP A 32 -19.02 8.94 -11.46
N GLN A 33 -18.60 9.63 -10.40
CA GLN A 33 -18.17 11.02 -10.48
C GLN A 33 -16.69 11.12 -10.82
N ARG A 34 -16.35 11.82 -11.91
CA ARG A 34 -14.96 11.97 -12.37
C ARG A 34 -14.04 12.55 -11.30
N ALA A 35 -14.44 13.62 -10.63
CA ALA A 35 -13.64 14.25 -9.57
C ALA A 35 -13.39 13.29 -8.40
N TYR A 36 -14.40 12.50 -8.02
CA TYR A 36 -14.27 11.49 -6.99
C TYR A 36 -13.30 10.37 -7.40
N ARG A 37 -13.44 9.88 -8.63
CA ARG A 37 -12.56 8.87 -9.21
C ARG A 37 -11.10 9.33 -9.28
N ASP A 38 -10.86 10.59 -9.65
CA ASP A 38 -9.52 11.17 -9.73
C ASP A 38 -8.89 11.31 -8.34
N MET A 39 -9.66 11.73 -7.34
CA MET A 39 -9.22 11.74 -5.93
C MET A 39 -8.86 10.33 -5.43
N LEU A 40 -9.68 9.32 -5.74
CA LEU A 40 -9.41 7.94 -5.35
C LEU A 40 -8.15 7.39 -6.03
N LYS A 41 -7.91 7.72 -7.31
CA LYS A 41 -6.68 7.35 -8.01
C LYS A 41 -5.44 7.97 -7.40
N GLU A 42 -5.50 9.26 -7.03
CA GLU A 42 -4.37 9.90 -6.35
C GLU A 42 -4.06 9.22 -5.00
N ARG A 43 -5.10 8.84 -4.27
CA ARG A 43 -4.95 8.05 -3.04
C ARG A 43 -4.34 6.67 -3.32
N TYR A 44 -4.78 6.00 -4.39
CA TYR A 44 -4.24 4.72 -4.82
C TYR A 44 -2.74 4.83 -5.08
N ASP A 45 -2.34 5.80 -5.90
CA ASP A 45 -0.94 5.96 -6.32
C ASP A 45 -0.02 6.20 -5.11
N ARG A 46 -0.47 7.01 -4.13
CA ARG A 46 0.29 7.25 -2.90
C ARG A 46 0.43 5.97 -2.06
N MET A 47 -0.62 5.16 -1.97
CA MET A 47 -0.60 3.90 -1.21
C MET A 47 0.23 2.82 -1.93
N ASP A 48 0.18 2.75 -3.26
CA ASP A 48 0.98 1.82 -4.05
C ASP A 48 2.49 2.16 -3.95
N GLN A 49 2.83 3.45 -3.95
CA GLN A 49 4.20 3.90 -3.69
C GLN A 49 4.69 3.47 -2.30
N LEU A 50 3.83 3.55 -1.28
CA LEU A 50 4.17 3.04 0.06
C LEU A 50 4.34 1.52 0.05
N ASN A 51 3.49 0.79 -0.67
CA ASN A 51 3.54 -0.67 -0.75
C ASN A 51 4.86 -1.15 -1.37
N ARG A 52 5.27 -0.55 -2.49
CA ARG A 52 6.55 -0.87 -3.14
C ARG A 52 7.76 -0.58 -2.25
N ARG A 53 7.71 0.51 -1.46
CA ARG A 53 8.78 0.85 -0.51
C ARG A 53 8.84 -0.16 0.64
N LEU A 54 7.70 -0.62 1.13
CA LEU A 54 7.59 -1.68 2.13
C LEU A 54 8.12 -3.02 1.61
N GLU A 55 7.82 -3.36 0.36
CA GLU A 55 8.32 -4.58 -0.28
C GLU A 55 9.84 -4.62 -0.33
N VAL A 56 10.49 -3.54 -0.79
CA VAL A 56 11.95 -3.42 -0.79
C VAL A 56 12.54 -3.52 0.63
N SER A 57 11.86 -2.96 1.63
CA SER A 57 12.30 -3.03 3.03
C SER A 57 12.21 -4.46 3.59
N VAL A 58 11.10 -5.16 3.34
CA VAL A 58 10.87 -6.52 3.84
C VAL A 58 11.76 -7.53 3.13
N GLU A 59 11.95 -7.38 1.81
CA GLU A 59 12.86 -8.24 1.04
C GLU A 59 14.32 -7.99 1.42
N GLY A 60 14.71 -6.73 1.63
CA GLY A 60 16.06 -6.35 2.08
C GLY A 60 16.43 -7.00 3.42
N ASP A 61 15.53 -7.00 4.41
CA ASP A 61 15.76 -7.66 5.71
C ASP A 61 15.77 -9.19 5.60
N SER A 62 15.03 -9.77 4.66
CA SER A 62 14.97 -11.22 4.47
C SER A 62 16.22 -11.83 3.83
N VAL A 63 17.06 -11.03 3.16
CA VAL A 63 18.31 -11.50 2.53
C VAL A 63 19.47 -11.59 3.53
N PHE A 64 19.34 -10.97 4.71
CA PHE A 64 20.39 -10.95 5.75
C PHE A 64 20.06 -11.75 7.02
N ALA A 65 18.93 -12.47 7.07
CA ALA A 65 18.47 -13.28 8.21
C ALA A 65 18.64 -14.79 8.00
#